data_AF-A0A4Q7U9X6-F1
#
_entry.id   AF-A0A4Q7U9X6-F1
#
_cell.length_a   1.000
_cell.length_b   1.000
_cell.length_c   1.000
_cell.angle_alpha   90.00
_cell.angle_beta   90.00
_cell.angle_gamma   90.00
#
_symmetry.space_group_name_H-M   'P 1'
#
loop_
_entity.id
_entity.type
_entity.pdbx_description
1 polymer ?
#
loop_
_entity_poly.entity_id
_entity_poly.type
_entity_poly.pdbx_seq_one_letter_code
_entity_poly.pdbx_strand_id
1 'polypeptide(L)'
;MRVRGRLTGGRRARAAAVLAALLAGALPPAVVLVPGAATAGAATAGVAVGTPVCQVRDDRLRELSGMVATDDGYVVINDGADDEARRRIFFLDQRCAVVRTVSFPSRPRDTEDLAIGRDGTIWVADIGDNDRSRQTVGVWRLAPGAKQPVLHRMTYPDRPHDAEALLLDASGRPLIITKGGSGSVFLYAPTTALRPDATTPLAALGQVTVPMTTTSNPFSFLGRAVITGAASAPDGRRVALRSYADAFEYDVPDGDVVRALTTGTPRITPLPDEPQGESITYSRDGRSLLTVSESAGQPSNRPTILRYPATATGATAAPPTESVGPVAPTAARPAANEVGGAGGRNWPLAIGAGVLLVLLGLAGVLRWRHTARP
;
A
#
# COMPACT_ATOMS: atom_id res chain seq x y z
N MET A 1 -32.10 -11.42 -64.47
CA MET A 1 -31.70 -12.76 -64.96
C MET A 1 -30.49 -13.22 -64.14
N ARG A 2 -30.64 -14.09 -63.11
CA ARG A 2 -30.33 -15.55 -63.11
C ARG A 2 -29.11 -15.90 -63.97
N VAL A 3 -28.03 -16.48 -63.44
CA VAL A 3 -27.76 -17.91 -63.10
C VAL A 3 -26.47 -17.95 -62.22
N ARG A 4 -26.35 -18.52 -61.00
CA ARG A 4 -26.32 -19.91 -60.44
C ARG A 4 -25.12 -20.83 -60.82
N GLY A 5 -24.35 -21.24 -59.79
CA GLY A 5 -23.56 -22.51 -59.70
C GLY A 5 -22.10 -22.43 -60.18
N ARG A 6 -21.10 -23.14 -59.65
CA ARG A 6 -21.04 -24.37 -58.83
C ARG A 6 -19.62 -24.57 -58.22
N LEU A 7 -19.58 -25.46 -57.23
CA LEU A 7 -18.45 -26.00 -56.44
C LEU A 7 -17.37 -26.76 -57.23
N THR A 8 -16.13 -26.78 -56.71
CA THR A 8 -15.17 -27.91 -56.56
C THR A 8 -13.93 -27.35 -55.82
N GLY A 9 -13.22 -27.96 -54.88
CA GLY A 9 -13.02 -29.36 -54.53
C GLY A 9 -11.52 -29.68 -54.52
N GLY A 10 -10.87 -29.61 -53.34
CA GLY A 10 -9.71 -30.44 -52.95
C GLY A 10 -8.30 -30.09 -53.45
N ARG A 11 -7.34 -30.03 -52.52
CA ARG A 11 -6.14 -30.90 -52.52
C ARG A 11 -5.40 -30.85 -51.17
N ARG A 12 -5.27 -32.04 -50.58
CA ARG A 12 -4.41 -32.38 -49.45
C ARG A 12 -2.97 -32.61 -49.92
N ALA A 13 -1.99 -32.27 -49.10
CA ALA A 13 -0.65 -32.89 -49.01
C ALA A 13 -0.21 -32.63 -47.56
N ARG A 14 -0.14 -33.58 -46.61
CA ARG A 14 0.60 -34.85 -46.51
C ARG A 14 2.04 -34.76 -47.01
N ALA A 15 2.95 -34.50 -46.07
CA ALA A 15 4.30 -35.04 -46.09
C ALA A 15 4.54 -35.72 -44.74
N ALA A 16 4.84 -37.01 -44.79
CA ALA A 16 5.27 -37.87 -43.70
C ALA A 16 6.60 -38.51 -44.09
N ALA A 17 7.55 -38.53 -43.16
CA ALA A 17 8.70 -39.44 -43.04
C ALA A 17 9.35 -39.06 -41.69
N VAL A 18 9.24 -39.81 -40.59
CA VAL A 18 9.79 -41.14 -40.27
C VAL A 18 11.28 -41.26 -40.62
N LEU A 19 12.15 -41.17 -39.60
CA LEU A 19 13.22 -42.14 -39.42
C LEU A 19 13.55 -42.32 -37.93
N ALA A 20 13.86 -43.56 -37.59
CA ALA A 20 13.88 -44.13 -36.26
C ALA A 20 15.25 -44.10 -35.57
N ALA A 21 15.18 -44.12 -34.24
CA ALA A 21 16.00 -44.83 -33.26
C ALA A 21 17.51 -45.04 -33.48
N LEU A 22 18.31 -44.59 -32.51
CA LEU A 22 19.46 -45.31 -31.97
C LEU A 22 19.50 -45.13 -30.44
N LEU A 23 19.11 -46.19 -29.73
CA LEU A 23 19.33 -46.40 -28.30
C LEU A 23 20.75 -46.97 -28.13
N ALA A 24 21.61 -46.28 -27.38
CA ALA A 24 22.81 -46.86 -26.80
C ALA A 24 22.88 -46.43 -25.33
N GLY A 25 22.88 -47.43 -24.44
CA GLY A 25 22.75 -47.27 -23.01
C GLY A 25 23.90 -46.50 -22.37
N ALA A 26 23.53 -45.56 -21.50
CA ALA A 26 24.37 -45.07 -20.42
C ALA A 26 23.64 -45.36 -19.11
N LEU A 27 24.22 -46.24 -18.29
CA LEU A 27 23.78 -46.49 -16.92
C LEU A 27 23.85 -45.16 -16.14
N PRO A 28 22.76 -44.69 -15.49
CA PRO A 28 22.88 -43.58 -14.56
C PRO A 28 23.65 -44.07 -13.32
N PRO A 29 24.60 -43.29 -12.78
CA PRO A 29 25.20 -43.62 -11.50
C PRO A 29 24.11 -43.63 -10.42
N ALA A 30 24.08 -44.70 -9.63
CA ALA A 30 23.23 -44.79 -8.46
C ALA A 30 23.58 -43.65 -7.49
N VAL A 31 22.73 -42.63 -7.42
CA VAL A 31 22.81 -41.59 -6.41
C VAL A 31 22.36 -42.22 -5.09
N VAL A 32 23.32 -42.42 -4.18
CA VAL A 32 23.04 -42.75 -2.79
C VAL A 32 22.38 -41.52 -2.16
N LEU A 33 21.07 -41.59 -1.94
CA LEU A 33 20.34 -40.66 -1.09
C LEU A 33 20.79 -40.88 0.35
N VAL A 34 21.80 -40.12 0.77
CA VAL A 34 22.03 -39.87 2.19
C VAL A 34 20.79 -39.12 2.70
N PRO A 35 20.16 -39.51 3.81
CA PRO A 35 19.09 -38.70 4.39
C PRO A 35 19.69 -37.36 4.78
N GLY A 36 19.47 -36.36 3.92
CA GLY A 36 19.81 -34.98 4.22
C GLY A 36 19.06 -34.60 5.48
N ALA A 37 19.81 -34.18 6.50
CA ALA A 37 19.24 -33.54 7.67
C ALA A 37 18.22 -32.51 7.19
N ALA A 38 16.97 -32.65 7.62
CA ALA A 38 15.93 -31.69 7.35
C ALA A 38 16.43 -30.33 7.84
N THR A 39 16.90 -29.49 6.92
CA THR A 39 17.07 -28.07 7.20
C THR A 39 15.68 -27.58 7.54
N ALA A 40 15.48 -27.28 8.82
CA ALA A 40 14.27 -26.64 9.31
C ALA A 40 13.97 -25.48 8.36
N GLY A 41 12.88 -25.62 7.59
CA GLY A 41 12.43 -24.55 6.72
C GLY A 41 12.29 -23.30 7.55
N ALA A 42 12.89 -22.20 7.10
CA ALA A 42 12.58 -20.89 7.63
C ALA A 42 11.06 -20.78 7.67
N ALA A 43 10.50 -20.61 8.88
CA ALA A 43 9.08 -20.37 9.02
C ALA A 43 8.76 -19.15 8.16
N THR A 44 8.09 -19.35 7.03
CA THR A 44 7.36 -18.28 6.37
C THR A 44 6.43 -17.75 7.44
N ALA A 45 6.70 -16.56 7.98
CA ALA A 45 5.77 -15.88 8.87
C ALA A 45 4.43 -15.88 8.12
N GLY A 46 3.48 -16.70 8.58
CA GLY A 46 2.22 -16.88 7.90
C GLY A 46 1.53 -15.53 7.82
N VAL A 47 0.91 -15.22 6.68
CA VAL A 47 0.02 -14.07 6.54
C VAL A 47 -0.93 -14.05 7.73
N ALA A 48 -1.01 -12.93 8.46
CA ALA A 48 -1.94 -12.85 9.56
C ALA A 48 -3.35 -12.96 8.97
N VAL A 49 -4.10 -13.99 9.36
CA VAL A 49 -5.48 -14.14 8.91
C VAL A 49 -6.33 -13.15 9.71
N GLY A 50 -6.52 -11.95 9.15
CA GLY A 50 -7.39 -10.94 9.72
C GLY A 50 -8.80 -11.52 9.93
N THR A 51 -9.38 -11.28 11.11
CA THR A 51 -10.75 -11.72 11.41
C THR A 51 -11.74 -10.71 10.82
N PRO A 52 -12.67 -11.11 9.93
CA PRO A 52 -13.69 -10.21 9.42
C PRO A 52 -14.58 -9.66 10.54
N VAL A 53 -14.78 -8.34 10.56
CA VAL A 53 -15.64 -7.65 11.55
C VAL A 53 -17.00 -7.35 10.94
N CYS A 54 -17.03 -6.57 9.87
CA CYS A 54 -18.24 -6.26 9.11
C CYS A 54 -17.89 -5.90 7.67
N GLN A 55 -18.88 -5.98 6.78
CA GLN A 55 -18.74 -5.64 5.37
C GLN A 55 -19.48 -4.34 5.08
N VAL A 56 -18.81 -3.42 4.40
CA VAL A 56 -19.39 -2.15 3.95
C VAL A 56 -20.27 -2.40 2.73
N ARG A 57 -21.56 -2.05 2.84
CA ARG A 57 -22.56 -2.35 1.81
C ARG A 57 -23.04 -1.15 1.02
N ASP A 58 -22.70 0.07 1.46
CA ASP A 58 -23.04 1.28 0.76
C ASP A 58 -22.16 1.45 -0.49
N ASP A 59 -22.77 1.55 -1.66
CA ASP A 59 -22.04 1.64 -2.94
C ASP A 59 -21.28 2.96 -3.12
N ARG A 60 -21.50 3.95 -2.24
CA ARG A 60 -20.69 5.18 -2.19
C ARG A 60 -19.35 4.98 -1.50
N LEU A 61 -19.10 3.84 -0.87
CA LEU A 61 -17.90 3.54 -0.09
C LEU A 61 -17.08 2.44 -0.77
N ARG A 62 -16.71 2.67 -2.04
CA ARG A 62 -15.96 1.70 -2.84
C ARG A 62 -14.48 2.01 -2.92
N GLU A 63 -14.08 3.24 -2.63
CA GLU A 63 -12.72 3.79 -2.70
C GLU A 63 -12.22 4.10 -1.28
N LEU A 64 -12.49 3.25 -0.29
CA LEU A 64 -12.14 3.57 1.10
C LEU A 64 -10.63 3.73 1.30
N SER A 65 -10.22 4.91 1.80
CA SER A 65 -8.80 5.26 2.00
C SER A 65 -8.48 5.52 3.48
N GLY A 66 -9.29 6.33 4.17
CA GLY A 66 -9.14 6.63 5.61
C GLY A 66 -10.21 6.01 6.50
N MET A 67 -9.84 5.59 7.71
CA MET A 67 -10.75 5.03 8.72
C MET A 67 -10.29 5.33 10.15
N VAL A 68 -11.22 5.63 11.06
CA VAL A 68 -11.00 5.57 12.52
C VAL A 68 -12.12 4.83 13.22
N ALA A 69 -11.77 4.12 14.29
CA ALA A 69 -12.75 3.55 15.21
C ALA A 69 -13.25 4.60 16.21
N THR A 70 -14.54 4.53 16.51
CA THR A 70 -15.22 5.34 17.54
C THR A 70 -15.86 4.39 18.56
N ASP A 71 -16.49 4.94 19.61
CA ASP A 71 -17.18 4.12 20.60
C ASP A 71 -18.37 3.34 19.98
N ASP A 72 -19.04 3.93 18.98
CA ASP A 72 -20.29 3.40 18.40
C ASP A 72 -20.14 2.85 16.97
N GLY A 73 -18.93 2.79 16.43
CA GLY A 73 -18.67 2.31 15.08
C GLY A 73 -17.43 2.92 14.44
N TYR A 74 -17.55 3.43 13.22
CA TYR A 74 -16.41 3.88 12.42
C TYR A 74 -16.68 5.22 11.73
N VAL A 75 -15.62 5.98 11.47
CA VAL A 75 -15.67 7.10 10.52
C VAL A 75 -14.75 6.76 9.37
N VAL A 76 -15.23 6.93 8.14
CA VAL A 76 -14.50 6.60 6.91
C VAL A 76 -14.62 7.69 5.86
N ILE A 77 -13.65 7.72 4.94
CA ILE A 77 -13.62 8.56 3.74
C ILE A 77 -13.22 7.72 2.53
N ASN A 78 -13.54 8.23 1.33
CA ASN A 78 -13.01 7.66 0.10
C ASN A 78 -11.75 8.42 -0.37
N ASP A 79 -10.88 7.73 -1.08
CA ASP A 79 -9.90 8.26 -2.01
C ASP A 79 -10.63 9.02 -3.12
N GLY A 80 -10.13 10.22 -3.43
CA GLY A 80 -10.64 11.02 -4.53
C GLY A 80 -11.95 11.79 -4.30
N ALA A 81 -12.16 12.75 -5.20
CA ALA A 81 -13.26 13.69 -5.15
C ALA A 81 -14.00 13.80 -6.49
N ASP A 82 -13.99 12.76 -7.32
CA ASP A 82 -14.60 12.81 -8.64
C ASP A 82 -16.11 12.59 -8.61
N ASP A 83 -16.58 11.62 -7.84
CA ASP A 83 -17.99 11.37 -7.62
C ASP A 83 -18.53 12.27 -6.50
N GLU A 84 -19.47 13.15 -6.82
CA GLU A 84 -20.08 14.05 -5.83
C GLU A 84 -20.71 13.28 -4.68
N ALA A 85 -21.29 12.10 -4.89
CA ALA A 85 -21.91 11.28 -3.86
C ALA A 85 -20.89 10.80 -2.80
N ARG A 86 -19.60 10.70 -3.17
CA ARG A 86 -18.51 10.20 -2.34
C ARG A 86 -17.75 11.29 -1.57
N ARG A 87 -17.94 12.57 -1.94
CA ARG A 87 -17.32 13.75 -1.27
C ARG A 87 -17.92 14.05 0.11
N ARG A 88 -17.87 13.08 1.02
CA ARG A 88 -18.46 13.14 2.36
C ARG A 88 -17.57 12.40 3.36
N ILE A 89 -17.68 12.81 4.61
CA ILE A 89 -17.24 12.04 5.77
C ILE A 89 -18.40 11.14 6.16
N PHE A 90 -18.18 9.82 6.18
CA PHE A 90 -19.21 8.83 6.47
C PHE A 90 -19.02 8.27 7.87
N PHE A 91 -20.12 8.17 8.62
CA PHE A 91 -20.15 7.55 9.94
C PHE A 91 -20.92 6.25 9.80
N LEU A 92 -20.28 5.16 10.21
CA LEU A 92 -20.81 3.81 10.18
C LEU A 92 -21.11 3.34 11.61
N ASP A 93 -22.15 2.52 11.77
CA ASP A 93 -22.31 1.74 13.00
C ASP A 93 -21.32 0.56 13.06
N GLN A 94 -21.36 -0.19 14.16
CA GLN A 94 -20.55 -1.40 14.36
C GLN A 94 -20.81 -2.53 13.34
N ARG A 95 -21.88 -2.43 12.54
CA ARG A 95 -22.24 -3.37 11.47
C ARG A 95 -21.89 -2.82 10.08
N CYS A 96 -21.09 -1.75 10.00
CA CYS A 96 -20.68 -1.08 8.77
C CYS A 96 -21.85 -0.42 8.00
N ALA A 97 -22.99 -0.15 8.64
CA ALA A 97 -24.10 0.58 8.01
C ALA A 97 -23.91 2.10 8.17
N VAL A 98 -24.12 2.86 7.09
CA VAL A 98 -24.05 4.32 7.13
C VAL A 98 -25.18 4.89 7.97
N VAL A 99 -24.84 5.54 9.08
CA VAL A 99 -25.79 6.17 10.00
C VAL A 99 -25.79 7.70 9.91
N ARG A 100 -24.70 8.29 9.41
CA ARG A 100 -24.58 9.74 9.21
C ARG A 100 -23.58 10.05 8.11
N THR A 101 -23.79 11.15 7.41
CA THR A 101 -22.82 11.72 6.47
C THR A 101 -22.66 13.21 6.69
N VAL A 102 -21.45 13.73 6.47
CA VAL A 102 -21.15 15.17 6.50
C VAL A 102 -20.49 15.56 5.19
N SER A 103 -21.07 16.51 4.47
CA SER A 103 -20.49 17.05 3.23
C SER A 103 -19.35 18.02 3.52
N PHE A 104 -18.34 18.05 2.65
CA PHE A 104 -17.33 19.10 2.66
C PHE A 104 -17.93 20.43 2.16
N PRO A 105 -17.62 21.58 2.80
CA PRO A 105 -18.10 22.90 2.36
C PRO A 105 -17.57 23.33 0.99
N SER A 106 -16.42 22.78 0.56
CA SER A 106 -15.90 22.91 -0.79
C SER A 106 -15.31 21.58 -1.26
N ARG A 107 -15.11 21.41 -2.57
CA ARG A 107 -14.64 20.16 -3.15
C ARG A 107 -13.25 19.81 -2.57
N PRO A 108 -13.08 18.67 -1.85
CA PRO A 108 -11.76 18.17 -1.52
C PRO A 108 -11.02 17.81 -2.82
N ARG A 109 -9.69 17.78 -2.79
CA ARG A 109 -8.92 17.44 -4.00
C ARG A 109 -8.61 15.96 -4.04
N ASP A 110 -7.97 15.46 -2.99
CA ASP A 110 -7.46 14.08 -2.91
C ASP A 110 -7.35 13.69 -1.43
N THR A 111 -8.35 12.96 -0.93
CA THR A 111 -8.44 12.62 0.50
C THR A 111 -7.93 11.22 0.76
N GLU A 112 -6.84 11.10 1.51
CA GLU A 112 -6.14 9.83 1.67
C GLU A 112 -6.39 9.17 3.02
N ASP A 113 -6.23 9.93 4.11
CA ASP A 113 -6.28 9.36 5.45
C ASP A 113 -7.13 10.21 6.39
N LEU A 114 -7.47 9.66 7.55
CA LEU A 114 -8.09 10.44 8.60
C LEU A 114 -7.64 9.98 9.99
N ALA A 115 -7.58 10.95 10.91
CA ALA A 115 -7.24 10.72 12.31
C ALA A 115 -8.32 11.31 13.23
N ILE A 116 -8.36 10.81 14.47
CA ILE A 116 -9.24 11.35 15.52
C ILE A 116 -8.39 11.94 16.64
N GLY A 117 -8.65 13.21 16.97
CA GLY A 117 -8.03 13.90 18.09
C GLY A 117 -8.54 13.37 19.43
N ARG A 118 -7.78 13.60 20.50
CA ARG A 118 -8.21 13.27 21.88
C ARG A 118 -9.50 13.98 22.29
N ASP A 119 -9.76 15.14 21.68
CA ASP A 119 -10.97 15.93 21.82
C ASP A 119 -12.15 15.40 20.98
N GLY A 120 -11.97 14.32 20.23
CA GLY A 120 -12.96 13.75 19.31
C GLY A 120 -13.07 14.46 17.96
N THR A 121 -12.22 15.45 17.68
CA THR A 121 -12.19 16.11 16.37
C THR A 121 -11.71 15.13 15.31
N ILE A 122 -12.46 14.98 14.23
CA ILE A 122 -12.04 14.20 13.05
C ILE A 122 -11.20 15.09 12.15
N TRP A 123 -10.04 14.60 11.75
CA TRP A 123 -9.11 15.25 10.83
C TRP A 123 -9.05 14.42 9.56
N VAL A 124 -9.51 14.96 8.44
CA VAL A 124 -9.41 14.29 7.12
C VAL A 124 -8.28 14.94 6.34
N ALA A 125 -7.34 14.13 5.87
CA ALA A 125 -6.16 14.57 5.15
C ALA A 125 -6.47 14.70 3.65
N ASP A 126 -6.56 15.94 3.15
CA ASP A 126 -6.63 16.26 1.72
C ASP A 126 -5.20 16.51 1.21
N ILE A 127 -4.42 15.43 1.09
CA ILE A 127 -2.95 15.44 1.00
C ILE A 127 -2.38 14.68 -0.21
N GLY A 128 -3.18 13.88 -0.94
CA GLY A 128 -2.73 13.18 -2.14
C GLY A 128 -2.36 14.12 -3.27
N ASP A 129 -1.38 13.71 -4.07
CA ASP A 129 -0.86 14.47 -5.21
C ASP A 129 -0.02 13.56 -6.12
N ASN A 130 -0.63 12.56 -6.76
CA ASN A 130 0.12 11.60 -7.58
C ASN A 130 0.98 12.27 -8.66
N ASP A 131 0.49 13.39 -9.23
CA ASP A 131 1.19 14.20 -10.22
C ASP A 131 2.26 15.16 -9.63
N ARG A 132 2.33 15.26 -8.29
CA ARG A 132 3.25 16.14 -7.54
C ARG A 132 3.22 17.57 -8.05
N SER A 133 2.02 18.12 -8.21
CA SER A 133 1.77 19.43 -8.82
C SER A 133 1.06 20.42 -7.88
N ARG A 134 0.53 19.96 -6.75
CA ARG A 134 -0.24 20.79 -5.82
C ARG A 134 0.67 21.73 -5.04
N GLN A 135 0.42 23.04 -5.19
CA GLN A 135 1.09 24.06 -4.38
C GLN A 135 0.70 24.02 -2.89
N THR A 136 -0.45 23.42 -2.57
CA THR A 136 -0.97 23.29 -1.21
C THR A 136 -1.64 21.94 -1.00
N VAL A 137 -1.44 21.40 0.19
CA VAL A 137 -2.22 20.30 0.77
C VAL A 137 -3.13 20.85 1.87
N GLY A 138 -3.99 20.03 2.45
CA GLY A 138 -4.84 20.49 3.55
C GLY A 138 -5.31 19.39 4.49
N VAL A 139 -5.84 19.82 5.61
CA VAL A 139 -6.61 18.97 6.53
C VAL A 139 -7.96 19.63 6.81
N TRP A 140 -9.01 18.81 6.75
CA TRP A 140 -10.36 19.18 7.14
C TRP A 140 -10.60 18.77 8.58
N ARG A 141 -10.99 19.71 9.45
CA ARG A 141 -11.28 19.45 10.86
C ARG A 141 -12.77 19.51 11.12
N LEU A 142 -13.35 18.39 11.54
CA LEU A 142 -14.74 18.29 11.97
C LEU A 142 -14.77 18.10 13.50
N ALA A 143 -15.00 19.18 14.24
CA ALA A 143 -15.16 19.10 15.69
C ALA A 143 -16.42 18.30 16.07
N PRO A 144 -16.46 17.67 17.26
CA PRO A 144 -17.65 17.00 17.75
C PRO A 144 -18.88 17.93 17.72
N GLY A 145 -19.99 17.42 17.20
CA GLY A 145 -21.25 18.19 17.07
C GLY A 145 -21.25 19.26 15.96
N ALA A 146 -20.11 19.54 15.33
CA ALA A 146 -20.08 20.47 14.19
C ALA A 146 -20.81 19.89 12.98
N LYS A 147 -21.46 20.78 12.22
CA LYS A 147 -22.20 20.42 11.00
C LYS A 147 -21.33 20.41 9.75
N GLN A 148 -20.18 21.09 9.80
CA GLN A 148 -19.29 21.28 8.66
C GLN A 148 -17.84 21.24 9.13
N PRO A 149 -16.93 20.58 8.38
CA PRO A 149 -15.52 20.65 8.63
C PRO A 149 -14.93 22.00 8.21
N VAL A 150 -13.85 22.42 8.88
CA VAL A 150 -13.06 23.60 8.54
C VAL A 150 -11.77 23.19 7.85
N LEU A 151 -11.45 23.82 6.73
CA LEU A 151 -10.23 23.56 5.96
C LEU A 151 -9.05 24.35 6.50
N HIS A 152 -7.91 23.68 6.64
CA HIS A 152 -6.63 24.29 6.94
C HIS A 152 -5.62 23.92 5.85
N ARG A 153 -5.03 24.92 5.20
CA ARG A 153 -4.07 24.71 4.10
C ARG A 153 -2.64 24.76 4.59
N MET A 154 -1.79 23.95 3.96
CA MET A 154 -0.37 23.87 4.25
C MET A 154 0.44 23.78 2.95
N THR A 155 1.71 24.15 3.02
CA THR A 155 2.66 24.08 1.89
C THR A 155 3.94 23.40 2.33
N TYR A 156 4.44 22.47 1.51
CA TYR A 156 5.73 21.84 1.71
C TYR A 156 6.88 22.85 1.57
N PRO A 157 7.97 22.72 2.35
CA PRO A 157 9.09 23.65 2.31
C PRO A 157 9.97 23.51 1.05
N ASP A 158 9.81 22.40 0.32
CA ASP A 158 10.64 22.02 -0.81
C ASP A 158 9.83 21.98 -2.12
N ARG A 159 9.11 20.90 -2.38
CA ARG A 159 8.32 20.66 -3.60
C ARG A 159 7.02 19.96 -3.24
N PRO A 160 6.05 19.88 -4.15
CA PRO A 160 4.89 19.04 -3.92
C PRO A 160 5.28 17.57 -3.73
N HIS A 161 4.55 16.89 -2.85
CA HIS A 161 4.70 15.47 -2.57
C HIS A 161 3.33 14.81 -2.56
N ASP A 162 3.32 13.59 -3.10
CA ASP A 162 2.22 12.65 -2.89
C ASP A 162 2.33 12.07 -1.46
N ALA A 163 1.28 12.20 -0.67
CA ALA A 163 1.24 11.79 0.73
C ALA A 163 -0.07 11.11 1.06
N GLU A 164 0.01 10.06 1.87
CA GLU A 164 -1.06 9.06 2.01
C GLU A 164 -1.46 8.80 3.45
N ALA A 165 -0.70 9.36 4.40
CA ALA A 165 -0.84 8.99 5.80
C ALA A 165 -0.83 10.22 6.71
N LEU A 166 -1.71 10.17 7.71
CA LEU A 166 -1.87 11.21 8.73
C LEU A 166 -1.78 10.60 10.13
N LEU A 167 -0.88 11.14 10.94
CA LEU A 167 -0.87 10.92 12.39
C LEU A 167 -1.17 12.24 13.12
N LEU A 168 -1.66 12.11 14.36
CA LEU A 168 -1.67 13.21 15.32
C LEU A 168 -0.68 12.87 16.44
N ASP A 169 0.21 13.81 16.75
CA ASP A 169 1.09 13.69 17.92
C ASP A 169 0.34 13.93 19.24
N ALA A 170 1.02 13.77 20.37
CA ALA A 170 0.40 13.91 21.69
C ALA A 170 -0.24 15.29 21.94
N SER A 171 0.23 16.34 21.24
CA SER A 171 -0.32 17.70 21.31
C SER A 171 -1.49 17.93 20.35
N GLY A 172 -1.83 16.94 19.51
CA GLY A 172 -2.82 17.07 18.45
C GLY A 172 -2.30 17.78 17.20
N ARG A 173 -0.98 17.91 17.04
CA ARG A 173 -0.38 18.47 15.82
C ARG A 173 -0.33 17.38 14.73
N PRO A 174 -0.76 17.69 13.49
CA PRO A 174 -0.74 16.71 12.42
C PRO A 174 0.68 16.45 11.92
N LEU A 175 0.95 15.18 11.63
CA LEU A 175 2.15 14.68 11.00
C LEU A 175 1.75 14.02 9.68
N ILE A 176 2.20 14.59 8.56
CA ILE A 176 1.93 14.12 7.21
C ILE A 176 3.09 13.23 6.76
N ILE A 177 2.76 12.09 6.16
CA ILE A 177 3.71 11.07 5.74
C ILE A 177 3.54 10.81 4.24
N THR A 178 4.62 10.95 3.47
CA THR A 178 4.58 10.78 2.01
C THR A 178 4.33 9.32 1.61
N LYS A 179 3.76 9.06 0.43
CA LYS A 179 3.52 7.71 -0.14
C LYS A 179 4.78 6.84 -0.21
N GLY A 180 5.91 7.46 -0.53
CA GLY A 180 7.18 6.75 -0.75
C GLY A 180 7.25 6.05 -2.11
N GLY A 181 7.76 4.81 -2.12
CA GLY A 181 7.96 3.98 -3.34
C GLY A 181 9.30 3.24 -3.40
N SER A 182 10.27 3.65 -2.59
CA SER A 182 11.61 3.03 -2.52
C SER A 182 11.95 2.47 -1.14
N GLY A 183 10.94 2.29 -0.27
CA GLY A 183 11.13 1.85 1.13
C GLY A 183 11.44 2.97 2.11
N SER A 184 11.44 4.22 1.65
CA SER A 184 11.57 5.39 2.53
C SER A 184 10.44 6.40 2.30
N VAL A 185 10.03 7.05 3.38
CA VAL A 185 9.02 8.11 3.40
C VAL A 185 9.52 9.30 4.22
N PHE A 186 9.03 10.50 3.90
CA PHE A 186 9.36 11.73 4.61
C PHE A 186 8.22 12.14 5.54
N LEU A 187 8.60 12.74 6.67
CA LEU A 187 7.70 13.25 7.69
C LEU A 187 7.65 14.78 7.63
N TYR A 188 6.45 15.36 7.63
CA TYR A 188 6.25 16.80 7.64
C TYR A 188 5.22 17.22 8.69
N ALA A 189 5.42 18.36 9.34
CA ALA A 189 4.42 18.94 10.24
C ALA A 189 4.35 20.48 10.11
N PRO A 190 3.22 21.10 10.49
CA PRO A 190 3.09 22.55 10.51
C PRO A 190 4.14 23.22 11.41
N THR A 191 4.76 24.28 10.90
CA THR A 191 5.73 25.12 11.65
C THR A 191 5.07 25.94 12.76
N THR A 192 3.77 26.21 12.63
CA THR A 192 2.96 26.97 13.58
C THR A 192 1.55 26.37 13.67
N ALA A 193 0.74 26.84 14.63
CA ALA A 193 -0.65 26.44 14.72
C ALA A 193 -1.41 26.72 13.40
N LEU A 194 -2.27 25.78 13.00
CA LEU A 194 -3.08 25.90 11.80
C LEU A 194 -4.11 27.01 11.93
N ARG A 195 -4.29 27.77 10.86
CA ARG A 195 -5.26 28.86 10.75
C ARG A 195 -6.14 28.62 9.51
N PRO A 196 -7.47 28.81 9.59
CA PRO A 196 -8.35 28.51 8.46
C PRO A 196 -8.14 29.49 7.29
N ASP A 197 -7.79 30.74 7.59
CA ASP A 197 -7.67 31.83 6.60
C ASP A 197 -6.22 32.09 6.17
N ALA A 198 -5.31 31.16 6.44
CA ALA A 198 -3.90 31.28 6.06
C ALA A 198 -3.30 29.92 5.71
N THR A 199 -2.31 29.93 4.81
CA THR A 199 -1.51 28.75 4.51
C THR A 199 -0.36 28.64 5.51
N THR A 200 -0.26 27.52 6.22
CA THR A 200 0.82 27.27 7.17
C THR A 200 1.98 26.52 6.51
N PRO A 201 3.22 27.03 6.54
CA PRO A 201 4.37 26.27 6.05
C PRO A 201 4.61 25.00 6.86
N LEU A 202 4.95 23.90 6.18
CA LEU A 202 5.43 22.67 6.80
C LEU A 202 6.94 22.71 7.01
N ALA A 203 7.43 21.97 7.98
CA ALA A 203 8.84 21.63 8.14
C ALA A 203 9.03 20.13 7.91
N ALA A 204 10.14 19.77 7.24
CA ALA A 204 10.59 18.38 7.19
C ALA A 204 11.12 17.98 8.57
N LEU A 205 10.63 16.87 9.11
CA LEU A 205 11.00 16.38 10.45
C LEU A 205 11.95 15.19 10.40
N GLY A 206 12.03 14.50 9.26
CA GLY A 206 12.92 13.37 9.10
C GLY A 206 12.45 12.43 8.00
N GLN A 207 13.16 11.30 7.90
CA GLN A 207 12.87 10.22 6.97
C GLN A 207 12.71 8.93 7.76
N VAL A 208 11.75 8.11 7.35
CA VAL A 208 11.50 6.77 7.90
C VAL A 208 11.87 5.78 6.81
N THR A 209 12.61 4.74 7.18
CA THR A 209 12.85 3.59 6.30
C THR A 209 12.10 2.40 6.86
N VAL A 210 11.17 1.86 6.09
CA VAL A 210 10.44 0.66 6.48
C VAL A 210 11.29 -0.58 6.22
N PRO A 211 11.27 -1.60 7.11
CA PRO A 211 11.99 -2.84 6.88
C PRO A 211 11.52 -3.54 5.61
N MET A 212 12.45 -4.15 4.88
CA MET A 212 12.10 -5.05 3.78
C MET A 212 11.51 -6.35 4.34
N THR A 213 10.34 -6.74 3.83
CA THR A 213 9.66 -7.99 4.20
C THR A 213 9.63 -8.96 3.03
N THR A 214 9.15 -10.17 3.30
CA THR A 214 8.87 -11.20 2.27
C THR A 214 7.36 -11.46 2.11
N THR A 215 6.52 -10.61 2.70
CA THR A 215 5.06 -10.75 2.68
C THR A 215 4.53 -10.82 1.24
N SER A 216 3.66 -11.81 0.98
CA SER A 216 2.96 -11.91 -0.31
C SER A 216 2.20 -10.62 -0.57
N ASN A 217 2.16 -10.18 -1.83
CA ASN A 217 1.29 -9.10 -2.30
C ASN A 217 1.33 -9.05 -3.84
N PRO A 218 0.30 -8.49 -4.48
CA PRO A 218 0.24 -8.40 -5.95
C PRO A 218 1.27 -7.41 -6.57
N PHE A 219 1.91 -6.56 -5.76
CA PHE A 219 2.82 -5.50 -6.22
C PHE A 219 4.30 -5.77 -5.91
N SER A 220 4.65 -6.98 -5.45
CA SER A 220 6.01 -7.38 -5.09
C SER A 220 6.67 -6.42 -4.09
N PHE A 221 7.89 -5.95 -4.37
CA PHE A 221 8.62 -5.02 -3.53
C PHE A 221 7.85 -3.71 -3.27
N LEU A 222 7.14 -3.18 -4.27
CA LEU A 222 6.39 -1.93 -4.11
C LEU A 222 5.28 -2.07 -3.06
N GLY A 223 4.58 -3.20 -3.04
CA GLY A 223 3.51 -3.43 -2.06
C GLY A 223 3.99 -3.45 -0.61
N ARG A 224 5.27 -3.78 -0.38
CA ARG A 224 5.87 -3.79 0.96
C ARG A 224 6.38 -2.42 1.39
N ALA A 225 6.67 -1.55 0.43
CA ALA A 225 7.46 -0.34 0.60
C ALA A 225 6.67 0.97 0.45
N VAL A 226 5.50 0.94 -0.19
CA VAL A 226 4.61 2.09 -0.37
C VAL A 226 3.69 2.21 0.84
N ILE A 227 3.68 3.37 1.49
CA ILE A 227 2.79 3.66 2.62
C ILE A 227 1.45 4.15 2.10
N THR A 228 0.36 3.64 2.68
CA THR A 228 -1.02 3.92 2.29
C THR A 228 -1.89 4.43 3.44
N GLY A 229 -1.41 4.37 4.68
CA GLY A 229 -2.16 4.90 5.82
C GLY A 229 -1.38 4.85 7.12
N ALA A 230 -1.88 5.54 8.15
CA ALA A 230 -1.29 5.50 9.47
C ALA A 230 -2.33 5.64 10.60
N ALA A 231 -1.97 5.21 11.80
CA ALA A 231 -2.87 5.31 12.95
C ALA A 231 -2.13 5.55 14.27
N SER A 232 -2.69 6.40 15.13
CA SER A 232 -2.26 6.54 16.53
C SER A 232 -3.11 5.65 17.43
N ALA A 233 -2.48 4.91 18.35
CA ALA A 233 -3.20 4.17 19.37
C ALA A 233 -3.90 5.16 20.35
N PRO A 234 -5.06 4.81 20.93
CA PRO A 234 -5.81 5.72 21.81
C PRO A 234 -5.03 6.19 23.05
N ASP A 235 -4.11 5.36 23.55
CA ASP A 235 -3.22 5.69 24.67
C ASP A 235 -2.07 6.64 24.28
N GLY A 236 -1.79 6.79 22.98
CA GLY A 236 -0.67 7.55 22.43
C GLY A 236 0.70 6.87 22.60
N ARG A 237 0.72 5.58 22.99
CA ARG A 237 1.96 4.83 23.25
C ARG A 237 2.43 4.04 22.04
N ARG A 238 1.62 3.94 21.00
CA ARG A 238 1.93 3.25 19.75
C ARG A 238 1.40 4.03 18.56
N VAL A 239 2.09 3.90 17.44
CA VAL A 239 1.61 4.30 16.12
C VAL A 239 1.78 3.15 15.15
N ALA A 240 0.97 3.08 14.11
CA ALA A 240 1.11 2.12 13.02
C ALA A 240 1.29 2.88 11.71
N LEU A 241 2.21 2.40 10.88
CA LEU A 241 2.23 2.71 9.45
C LEU A 241 1.72 1.48 8.69
N ARG A 242 0.96 1.70 7.64
CA ARG A 242 0.49 0.65 6.74
C ARG A 242 1.15 0.80 5.37
N SER A 243 1.66 -0.31 4.84
CA SER A 243 1.85 -0.49 3.41
C SER A 243 0.75 -1.38 2.82
N TYR A 244 0.76 -1.59 1.50
CA TYR A 244 -0.18 -2.53 0.89
C TYR A 244 -0.08 -3.94 1.50
N ALA A 245 1.12 -4.37 1.91
CA ALA A 245 1.40 -5.72 2.37
C ALA A 245 1.55 -5.87 3.89
N ASP A 246 1.91 -4.81 4.62
CA ASP A 246 2.34 -4.93 6.02
C ASP A 246 1.81 -3.78 6.89
N ALA A 247 1.56 -4.07 8.16
CA ALA A 247 1.40 -3.07 9.21
C ALA A 247 2.65 -3.04 10.11
N PHE A 248 3.24 -1.85 10.24
CA PHE A 248 4.44 -1.57 11.03
C PHE A 248 4.05 -0.81 12.30
N GLU A 249 3.98 -1.50 13.44
CA GLU A 249 3.68 -0.89 14.74
C GLU A 249 4.96 -0.46 15.46
N TYR A 250 5.02 0.82 15.83
CA TYR A 250 6.12 1.42 16.59
C TYR A 250 5.66 1.77 17.99
N ASP A 251 6.51 1.50 19.00
CA ASP A 251 6.34 2.08 20.32
C ASP A 251 6.73 3.56 20.31
N VAL A 252 5.96 4.39 21.02
CA VAL A 252 6.16 5.83 21.13
C VAL A 252 6.61 6.18 22.55
N PRO A 253 7.91 6.02 22.86
CA PRO A 253 8.46 6.45 24.14
C PRO A 253 8.32 7.97 24.30
N ASP A 254 7.90 8.39 25.50
CA ASP A 254 7.79 9.80 25.89
C ASP A 254 6.84 10.65 25.02
N GLY A 255 5.97 10.01 24.22
CA GLY A 255 5.05 10.68 23.31
C GLY A 255 5.70 11.24 22.03
N ASP A 256 6.99 10.93 21.78
CA ASP A 256 7.73 11.42 20.62
C ASP A 256 7.56 10.50 19.40
N VAL A 257 6.52 10.78 18.62
CA VAL A 257 6.17 10.04 17.40
C VAL A 257 7.26 10.13 16.34
N VAL A 258 7.91 11.29 16.20
CA VAL A 258 8.94 11.49 15.16
C VAL A 258 10.15 10.62 15.46
N ARG A 259 10.62 10.64 16.71
CA ARG A 259 11.72 9.75 17.14
C ARG A 259 11.34 8.28 17.01
N ALA A 260 10.12 7.90 17.42
CA ALA A 260 9.63 6.55 17.30
C ALA A 260 9.71 6.02 15.87
N LEU A 261 9.26 6.81 14.88
CA LEU A 261 9.26 6.41 13.48
C LEU A 261 10.66 6.44 12.85
N THR A 262 11.49 7.43 13.20
CA THR A 262 12.81 7.64 12.56
C THR A 262 13.92 6.75 13.13
N THR A 263 13.77 6.27 14.37
CA THR A 263 14.81 5.48 15.07
C THR A 263 14.31 4.16 15.63
N GLY A 264 13.00 3.99 15.78
CA GLY A 264 12.40 2.78 16.33
C GLY A 264 12.45 1.61 15.36
N THR A 265 12.47 0.40 15.91
CA THR A 265 12.28 -0.83 15.14
C THR A 265 10.81 -1.24 15.25
N PRO A 266 10.07 -1.34 14.14
CA PRO A 266 8.66 -1.72 14.20
C PRO A 266 8.50 -3.22 14.45
N ARG A 267 7.36 -3.57 15.02
CA ARG A 267 6.80 -4.92 14.92
C ARG A 267 5.96 -4.99 13.65
N ILE A 268 6.05 -6.11 12.95
CA ILE A 268 5.47 -6.26 11.62
C ILE A 268 4.33 -7.28 11.70
N THR A 269 3.14 -6.85 11.26
CA THR A 269 2.01 -7.74 11.03
C THR A 269 1.80 -7.88 9.52
N PRO A 270 2.07 -9.06 8.93
CA PRO A 270 1.79 -9.31 7.51
C PRO A 270 0.28 -9.24 7.24
N LEU A 271 -0.14 -8.43 6.27
CA LEU A 271 -1.53 -8.27 5.87
C LEU A 271 -1.86 -9.20 4.70
N PRO A 272 -3.14 -9.59 4.51
CA PRO A 272 -3.54 -10.38 3.36
C PRO A 272 -3.39 -9.60 2.05
N ASP A 273 -3.38 -10.32 0.92
CA ASP A 273 -3.33 -9.78 -0.44
C ASP A 273 -4.63 -9.04 -0.79
N GLU A 274 -4.88 -7.92 -0.08
CA GLU A 274 -5.96 -7.00 -0.31
C GLU A 274 -5.74 -6.30 -1.67
N PRO A 275 -6.77 -6.15 -2.53
CA PRO A 275 -6.57 -5.64 -3.88
C PRO A 275 -5.95 -4.24 -3.95
N GLN A 276 -6.31 -3.37 -2.98
CA GLN A 276 -5.73 -2.04 -2.75
C GLN A 276 -5.85 -1.75 -1.25
N GLY A 277 -4.88 -2.27 -0.51
CA GLY A 277 -4.85 -2.15 0.93
C GLY A 277 -4.52 -0.75 1.41
N GLU A 278 -5.54 0.08 1.68
CA GLU A 278 -5.36 1.49 2.03
C GLU A 278 -5.37 1.76 3.53
N SER A 279 -6.47 1.43 4.22
CA SER A 279 -6.73 2.00 5.52
C SER A 279 -6.24 1.16 6.70
N ILE A 280 -5.81 1.84 7.77
CA ILE A 280 -5.48 1.24 9.07
C ILE A 280 -5.95 2.11 10.22
N THR A 281 -6.44 1.51 11.29
CA THR A 281 -6.73 2.20 12.55
C THR A 281 -6.57 1.29 13.74
N TYR A 282 -6.41 1.87 14.94
CA TYR A 282 -6.57 1.10 16.16
C TYR A 282 -8.05 1.02 16.52
N SER A 283 -8.47 -0.16 16.97
CA SER A 283 -9.70 -0.30 17.75
C SER A 283 -9.68 0.64 18.97
N ARG A 284 -10.88 1.02 19.43
CA ARG A 284 -11.05 2.03 20.46
C ARG A 284 -10.41 1.69 21.82
N ASP A 285 -10.30 0.39 22.13
CA ASP A 285 -9.61 -0.11 23.33
C ASP A 285 -8.09 -0.26 23.14
N GLY A 286 -7.57 0.01 21.94
CA GLY A 286 -6.16 -0.11 21.58
C GLY A 286 -5.64 -1.54 21.49
N ARG A 287 -6.50 -2.56 21.49
CA ARG A 287 -6.09 -3.99 21.54
C ARG A 287 -5.99 -4.65 20.18
N SER A 288 -6.53 -4.01 19.15
CA SER A 288 -6.52 -4.51 17.77
C SER A 288 -6.18 -3.42 16.78
N LEU A 289 -5.50 -3.80 15.70
CA LEU A 289 -5.51 -3.06 14.44
C LEU A 289 -6.74 -3.47 13.63
N LEU A 290 -7.29 -2.50 12.90
CA LEU A 290 -8.39 -2.68 11.97
C LEU A 290 -7.99 -2.15 10.61
N THR A 291 -8.30 -2.87 9.56
CA THR A 291 -8.01 -2.45 8.19
C THR A 291 -9.24 -2.51 7.31
N VAL A 292 -9.25 -1.70 6.25
CA VAL A 292 -10.22 -1.84 5.16
C VAL A 292 -9.55 -1.45 3.85
N SER A 293 -9.84 -2.21 2.81
CA SER A 293 -9.27 -2.05 1.47
C SER A 293 -10.25 -1.36 0.53
N GLU A 294 -9.71 -0.63 -0.44
CA GLU A 294 -10.45 -0.18 -1.60
C GLU A 294 -10.92 -1.37 -2.46
N SER A 295 -12.10 -1.19 -3.08
CA SER A 295 -12.73 -2.15 -3.98
C SER A 295 -13.11 -1.54 -5.33
N ALA A 296 -12.60 -0.35 -5.66
CA ALA A 296 -12.89 0.28 -6.94
C ALA A 296 -12.44 -0.64 -8.09
N GLY A 297 -13.23 -0.66 -9.16
CA GLY A 297 -12.98 -1.56 -10.29
C GLY A 297 -13.23 -3.05 -10.03
N GLN A 298 -13.68 -3.45 -8.83
CA GLN A 298 -13.99 -4.86 -8.49
C GLN A 298 -15.46 -5.03 -8.08
N PRO A 299 -16.39 -5.22 -9.04
CA PRO A 299 -17.82 -5.20 -8.78
C PRO A 299 -18.28 -6.24 -7.74
N SER A 300 -17.65 -7.41 -7.74
CA SER A 300 -17.97 -8.54 -6.88
C SER A 300 -17.32 -8.47 -5.49
N ASN A 301 -16.35 -7.58 -5.28
CA ASN A 301 -15.69 -7.43 -3.99
C ASN A 301 -16.27 -6.21 -3.24
N ARG A 302 -16.59 -6.39 -1.96
CA ARG A 302 -17.05 -5.30 -1.09
C ARG A 302 -16.03 -5.08 0.01
N PRO A 303 -15.74 -3.82 0.39
CA PRO A 303 -14.79 -3.56 1.46
C PRO A 303 -15.24 -4.25 2.75
N THR A 304 -14.30 -4.93 3.39
CA THR A 304 -14.55 -5.66 4.64
C THR A 304 -13.54 -5.15 5.67
N ILE A 305 -14.04 -4.75 6.84
CA ILE A 305 -13.16 -4.39 7.95
C ILE A 305 -12.57 -5.68 8.51
N LEU A 306 -11.24 -5.79 8.49
CA LEU A 306 -10.50 -6.91 9.07
C LEU A 306 -9.88 -6.49 10.39
N ARG A 307 -9.77 -7.43 11.33
CA ARG A 307 -9.19 -7.22 12.67
C ARG A 307 -7.96 -8.09 12.89
N TYR A 308 -6.93 -7.49 13.47
CA TYR A 308 -5.68 -8.14 13.87
C TYR A 308 -5.37 -7.78 15.33
N PRO A 309 -4.79 -8.69 16.13
CA PRO A 309 -4.27 -8.33 17.43
C PRO A 309 -3.23 -7.21 17.29
N ALA A 310 -3.35 -6.15 18.10
CA ALA A 310 -2.30 -5.14 18.18
C ALA A 310 -1.14 -5.72 18.99
N THR A 311 0.08 -5.44 18.57
CA THR A 311 1.27 -5.95 19.26
C THR A 311 1.46 -5.24 20.61
N ALA A 312 1.69 -6.01 21.67
CA ALA A 312 1.93 -5.46 22.99
C ALA A 312 3.22 -4.63 23.03
N THR A 313 3.21 -3.51 23.77
CA THR A 313 4.39 -2.67 24.00
C THR A 313 5.52 -3.50 24.63
N GLY A 314 6.72 -3.41 24.08
CA GLY A 314 7.89 -4.16 24.56
C GLY A 314 8.01 -5.61 24.07
N ALA A 315 7.11 -6.10 23.21
CA ALA A 315 7.32 -7.37 22.50
C ALA A 315 8.36 -7.18 21.39
N THR A 316 9.64 -7.24 21.71
CA THR A 316 10.70 -7.24 20.69
C THR A 316 10.47 -8.38 19.71
N ALA A 317 10.59 -8.12 18.41
CA ALA A 317 10.69 -9.18 17.42
C ALA A 317 11.80 -10.15 17.86
N ALA A 318 11.52 -11.45 17.84
CA ALA A 318 12.52 -12.44 18.21
C ALA A 318 13.79 -12.20 17.38
N PRO A 319 14.97 -12.10 18.00
CA PRO A 319 16.21 -11.89 17.26
C PRO A 319 16.41 -13.06 16.27
N PRO A 320 17.01 -12.82 15.10
CA PRO A 320 17.42 -13.92 14.24
C PRO A 320 18.37 -14.80 15.05
N THR A 321 18.08 -16.10 15.08
CA THR A 321 18.89 -17.08 15.81
C THR A 321 20.34 -16.96 15.35
N GLU A 322 21.22 -16.64 16.29
CA GLU A 322 22.66 -16.57 16.08
C GLU A 322 23.14 -17.83 15.36
N SER A 323 23.78 -17.64 14.21
CA SER A 323 24.45 -18.70 13.47
C SER A 323 25.95 -18.49 13.58
N VAL A 324 26.55 -19.26 14.51
CA VAL A 324 27.90 -19.85 14.54
C VAL A 324 29.10 -18.97 14.14
N GLY A 325 30.09 -18.92 15.04
CA GLY A 325 31.34 -18.16 14.96
C GLY A 325 32.29 -18.47 13.79
N PRO A 326 33.47 -17.82 13.79
CA PRO A 326 34.24 -17.54 12.58
C PRO A 326 34.98 -18.77 12.02
N VAL A 327 34.82 -19.01 10.72
CA VAL A 327 35.66 -19.96 9.98
C VAL A 327 36.88 -19.22 9.42
N ALA A 328 38.07 -19.72 9.74
CA ALA A 328 39.36 -19.21 9.30
C ALA A 328 39.55 -19.29 7.76
N PRO A 329 40.36 -18.39 7.16
CA PRO A 329 40.51 -18.30 5.72
C PRO A 329 41.47 -19.38 5.18
N THR A 330 41.05 -20.08 4.12
CA THR A 330 41.96 -20.94 3.34
C THR A 330 42.29 -20.28 1.99
N ALA A 331 43.57 -20.41 1.64
CA ALA A 331 44.35 -19.75 0.60
C ALA A 331 43.78 -19.68 -0.84
N ALA A 332 43.84 -18.46 -1.38
CA ALA A 332 44.41 -18.01 -2.65
C ALA A 332 44.45 -18.89 -3.94
N ARG A 333 43.79 -18.31 -4.98
CA ARG A 333 44.27 -18.01 -6.37
C ARG A 333 44.28 -19.13 -7.44
N PRO A 334 44.15 -18.81 -8.76
CA PRO A 334 44.63 -17.58 -9.42
C PRO A 334 43.63 -16.77 -10.24
N ALA A 335 44.06 -15.54 -10.50
CA ALA A 335 43.43 -14.50 -11.29
C ALA A 335 43.43 -14.84 -12.80
N ALA A 336 42.40 -14.39 -13.50
CA ALA A 336 42.40 -14.28 -14.96
C ALA A 336 41.88 -12.89 -15.36
N ASN A 337 42.84 -12.04 -15.69
CA ASN A 337 42.87 -10.96 -16.69
C ASN A 337 41.66 -10.04 -16.86
N GLU A 338 41.88 -8.79 -16.45
CA GLU A 338 41.30 -7.61 -17.08
C GLU A 338 41.63 -7.59 -18.58
N VAL A 339 40.58 -7.44 -19.40
CA VAL A 339 40.70 -6.86 -20.74
C VAL A 339 39.87 -5.58 -20.72
N GLY A 340 40.57 -4.45 -20.56
CA GLY A 340 40.03 -3.14 -20.91
C GLY A 340 40.04 -2.98 -22.43
N GLY A 341 38.97 -2.39 -23.00
CA GLY A 341 38.98 -2.00 -24.40
C GLY A 341 37.61 -1.73 -25.02
N ALA A 342 37.10 -0.52 -24.79
CA ALA A 342 36.35 0.33 -25.72
C ALA A 342 35.02 -0.16 -26.35
N GLY A 343 33.96 0.62 -26.13
CA GLY A 343 32.97 0.89 -27.17
C GLY A 343 31.50 0.91 -26.74
N GLY A 344 30.88 2.08 -26.83
CA GLY A 344 29.47 2.17 -27.23
C GLY A 344 28.45 2.47 -26.13
N ARG A 345 28.06 3.76 -26.04
CA ARG A 345 26.69 4.19 -25.74
C ARG A 345 25.67 3.18 -26.29
N ASN A 346 24.69 2.77 -25.48
CA ASN A 346 23.27 2.52 -25.84
C ASN A 346 22.53 1.89 -24.65
N TRP A 347 21.97 2.71 -23.75
CA TRP A 347 20.90 2.26 -22.87
C TRP A 347 19.80 3.32 -22.77
N PRO A 348 18.93 3.40 -23.80
CA PRO A 348 17.51 3.71 -23.52
C PRO A 348 16.57 2.99 -24.50
N LEU A 349 16.54 1.65 -24.53
CA LEU A 349 15.53 0.91 -25.31
C LEU A 349 14.73 -0.14 -24.52
N ALA A 350 15.18 -0.53 -23.32
CA ALA A 350 14.43 -1.49 -22.49
C ALA A 350 13.26 -0.85 -21.72
N ILE A 351 13.33 0.45 -21.40
CA ILE A 351 12.26 1.17 -20.66
C ILE A 351 11.14 1.63 -21.62
N GLY A 352 11.47 1.94 -22.87
CA GLY A 352 10.48 2.37 -23.87
C GLY A 352 9.54 1.25 -24.33
N ALA A 353 10.01 0.00 -24.42
CA ALA A 353 9.20 -1.12 -24.87
C ALA A 353 8.08 -1.49 -23.87
N GLY A 354 8.36 -1.39 -22.56
CA GLY A 354 7.37 -1.66 -21.51
C GLY A 354 6.24 -0.63 -21.49
N VAL A 355 6.57 0.65 -21.61
CA VAL A 355 5.57 1.74 -21.63
C VAL A 355 4.73 1.70 -22.93
N LEU A 356 5.34 1.38 -24.07
CA LEU A 356 4.61 1.25 -25.34
C LEU A 356 3.60 0.09 -25.32
N LEU A 357 3.92 -1.04 -24.68
CA LEU A 357 3.01 -2.18 -24.56
C LEU A 357 1.81 -1.88 -23.64
N VAL A 358 2.02 -1.13 -22.55
CA VAL A 358 0.94 -0.68 -21.66
C VAL A 358 0.02 0.32 -22.37
N LEU A 359 0.58 1.26 -23.12
CA LEU A 359 -0.19 2.25 -23.89
C LEU A 359 -0.97 1.60 -25.06
N LEU A 360 -0.39 0.61 -25.74
CA LEU A 360 -1.08 -0.16 -26.79
C LEU A 360 -2.19 -1.05 -26.21
N GLY A 361 -2.00 -1.61 -25.01
CA GLY A 361 -3.03 -2.33 -24.27
C GLY A 361 -4.22 -1.43 -23.90
N LEU A 362 -3.96 -0.24 -23.37
CA LEU A 362 -4.97 0.76 -23.04
C LEU A 362 -5.73 1.26 -24.28
N ALA A 363 -5.02 1.53 -25.39
CA ALA A 363 -5.64 1.93 -26.65
C ALA A 363 -6.50 0.82 -27.28
N GLY A 364 -6.11 -0.45 -27.15
CA GLY A 364 -6.89 -1.61 -27.58
C GLY A 364 -8.20 -1.77 -26.81
N VAL A 365 -8.16 -1.58 -25.49
CA VAL A 365 -9.34 -1.61 -24.60
C VAL A 365 -10.29 -0.46 -24.91
N LEU A 366 -9.78 0.75 -25.15
CA LEU A 366 -10.59 1.92 -25.51
C LEU A 366 -11.24 1.78 -26.89
N ARG A 367 -10.51 1.23 -27.88
CA ARG A 367 -11.03 1.01 -29.24
C ARG A 367 -12.12 -0.06 -29.27
N TRP A 368 -11.96 -1.13 -28.50
CA TRP A 368 -13.00 -2.17 -28.36
C TRP A 368 -14.29 -1.62 -27.73
N ARG A 369 -14.18 -0.71 -26.75
CA ARG A 369 -15.35 -0.04 -26.13
C ARG A 369 -16.09 0.91 -27.08
N HIS A 370 -15.42 1.43 -28.11
CA HIS A 370 -16.04 2.27 -29.14
C HIS A 370 -16.68 1.48 -30.27
N THR A 371 -16.20 0.26 -30.58
CA THR A 371 -16.77 -0.57 -31.66
C THR A 371 -17.81 -1.57 -31.17
N ALA A 372 -17.93 -1.78 -29.86
CA ALA A 372 -18.87 -2.75 -29.25
C ALA A 372 -20.17 -2.14 -28.72
N ARG A 373 -20.49 -0.87 -29.04
CA ARG A 373 -21.82 -0.30 -28.83
C ARG A 373 -22.62 -0.40 -30.14
N PRO A 374 -23.70 -1.20 -30.22
CA PRO A 374 -24.65 -1.11 -31.33
C PRO A 374 -25.41 0.22 -31.32
#